data_AF-A0A259C858-F1
#
_entry.id   AF-A0A259C858-F1
#
_cell.length_a   1.000
_cell.length_b   1.000
_cell.length_c   1.000
_cell.angle_alpha   90.00
_cell.angle_beta   90.00
_cell.angle_gamma   90.00
#
_symmetry.space_group_name_H-M   'P 1'
#
loop_
_entity.id
_entity.type
_entity.pdbx_description
1 polymer ?
#
loop_
_entity_poly.entity_id
_entity_poly.type
_entity_poly.pdbx_seq_one_letter_code
_entity_poly.pdbx_strand_id
1 'polypeptide(L)'
;MENRRKPAPPAATLDINCDCKEAIVDYLTRAFPTRQMEEYVDELGDVRSRPMWDQAGNPVHNPQAEAAREQLIEHICAMPPIPTALDALLVHYGVSAVAEVTGRSKRLVRDGSGQQRLESRSPRTNLAETAAFMTGAKRILVFSDAGGTGRSYHASLDAKNQQRRVHFLLEPGWRADRAIQGLGRTHRTHQACPPLFRPVTTDCKGEARFTSTIARRLDALGALTRGQRQTGGQGMFESSDNLESSYAKHALHDWYGLLAMGKLKSTSLAEFHTMSGLDLTDQDGVLREDLPPIQRWLNRILAMRIAVQNAIFDEFLTLVETRVAAAKEAGTFDIGVETISVEA
;
A
#
# COMPACT_ATOMS: atom_id res chain seq x y z
N MET A 1 -33.09 -10.54 -54.36
CA MET A 1 -33.07 -10.93 -52.93
C MET A 1 -32.16 -9.97 -52.19
N GLU A 2 -32.73 -8.94 -51.59
CA GLU A 2 -31.99 -8.00 -50.74
C GLU A 2 -31.60 -8.69 -49.43
N ASN A 3 -30.30 -8.71 -49.15
CA ASN A 3 -29.73 -9.29 -47.93
C ASN A 3 -29.99 -8.34 -46.74
N ARG A 4 -31.20 -8.39 -46.19
CA ARG A 4 -31.56 -7.69 -44.94
C ARG A 4 -30.95 -8.40 -43.74
N ARG A 5 -29.62 -8.28 -43.57
CA ARG A 5 -29.04 -8.37 -42.22
C ARG A 5 -29.30 -7.05 -41.54
N LYS A 6 -30.20 -7.05 -40.55
CA LYS A 6 -30.38 -5.93 -39.62
C LYS A 6 -29.00 -5.54 -39.08
N PRO A 7 -28.61 -4.25 -39.07
CA PRO A 7 -27.42 -3.84 -38.37
C PRO A 7 -27.58 -4.27 -36.91
N ALA A 8 -26.55 -4.92 -36.36
CA ALA A 8 -26.49 -5.18 -34.92
C ALA A 8 -26.70 -3.84 -34.19
N PRO A 9 -27.40 -3.81 -33.04
CA PRO A 9 -27.47 -2.61 -32.23
C PRO A 9 -26.02 -2.13 -32.00
N PRO A 10 -25.74 -0.82 -31.98
CA PRO A 10 -24.44 -0.34 -31.54
C PRO A 10 -24.23 -0.95 -30.16
N ALA A 11 -23.32 -1.93 -30.07
CA ALA A 11 -22.96 -2.51 -28.79
C ALA A 11 -22.59 -1.31 -27.93
N ALA A 12 -23.33 -1.07 -26.85
CA ALA A 12 -22.91 -0.11 -25.84
C ALA A 12 -21.45 -0.47 -25.57
N THR A 13 -20.53 0.42 -25.92
CA THR A 13 -19.10 0.19 -25.77
C THR A 13 -18.93 -0.20 -24.32
N LEU A 14 -18.62 -1.46 -24.05
CA LEU A 14 -18.43 -1.94 -22.69
C LEU A 14 -17.26 -1.11 -22.16
N ASP A 15 -17.54 -0.18 -21.24
CA ASP A 15 -16.48 0.55 -20.53
C ASP A 15 -15.96 -0.42 -19.48
N ILE A 16 -15.03 -1.27 -19.90
CA ILE A 16 -14.37 -2.23 -19.02
C ILE A 16 -13.52 -1.41 -18.06
N ASN A 17 -13.79 -1.58 -16.77
CA ASN A 17 -13.04 -0.95 -15.70
C ASN A 17 -12.18 -2.03 -15.00
N CYS A 18 -10.89 -1.77 -14.85
CA CYS A 18 -9.93 -2.67 -14.20
C CYS A 18 -9.49 -2.10 -12.84
N ASP A 19 -10.43 -1.59 -12.05
CA ASP A 19 -10.14 -1.08 -10.70
C ASP A 19 -10.11 -2.21 -9.64
N CYS A 20 -9.93 -1.81 -8.38
CA CYS A 20 -9.87 -2.73 -7.26
C CYS A 20 -11.22 -3.29 -6.82
N LYS A 21 -12.35 -2.87 -7.42
CA LYS A 21 -13.69 -3.23 -6.92
C LYS A 21 -13.94 -4.72 -7.02
N GLU A 22 -13.49 -5.39 -8.08
CA GLU A 22 -13.66 -6.84 -8.22
C GLU A 22 -13.07 -7.59 -7.03
N ALA A 23 -11.86 -7.21 -6.60
CA ALA A 23 -11.21 -7.82 -5.43
C ALA A 23 -11.96 -7.52 -4.13
N ILE A 24 -12.50 -6.30 -3.98
CA ILE A 24 -13.30 -5.92 -2.82
C ILE A 24 -14.62 -6.69 -2.79
N VAL A 25 -15.31 -6.80 -3.93
CA VAL A 25 -16.57 -7.54 -4.07
C VAL A 25 -16.35 -9.03 -3.79
N ASP A 26 -15.28 -9.63 -4.32
CA ASP A 26 -14.94 -11.03 -4.03
C ASP A 26 -14.67 -11.24 -2.53
N TYR A 27 -13.92 -10.33 -1.91
CA TYR A 27 -13.68 -10.34 -0.47
C TYR A 27 -14.99 -10.25 0.33
N LEU A 28 -15.86 -9.28 0.04
CA LEU A 28 -17.13 -9.11 0.75
C LEU A 28 -18.06 -10.31 0.53
N THR A 29 -18.08 -10.86 -0.68
CA THR A 29 -18.92 -12.03 -0.99
C THR A 29 -18.50 -13.25 -0.15
N ARG A 30 -17.19 -13.44 0.06
CA ARG A 30 -16.64 -14.61 0.76
C ARG A 30 -16.50 -14.44 2.27
N ALA A 31 -16.18 -13.24 2.73
CA ALA A 31 -15.70 -13.01 4.10
C ALA A 31 -16.61 -12.09 4.93
N PHE A 32 -17.62 -11.45 4.34
CA PHE A 32 -18.54 -10.62 5.12
C PHE A 32 -19.31 -11.50 6.12
N PRO A 33 -19.35 -11.13 7.42
CA PRO A 33 -19.94 -11.97 8.45
C PRO A 33 -21.46 -11.98 8.33
N THR A 34 -22.00 -13.06 7.77
CA THR A 34 -23.46 -13.27 7.63
C THR A 34 -23.99 -14.38 8.52
N ARG A 35 -23.12 -15.13 9.23
CA ARG A 35 -23.51 -16.23 10.10
C ARG A 35 -24.30 -15.70 11.29
N GLN A 36 -25.47 -16.26 11.55
CA GLN A 36 -26.20 -16.00 12.77
C GLN A 36 -25.40 -16.57 13.95
N MET A 37 -25.23 -15.76 15.00
CA MET A 37 -24.60 -16.20 16.24
C MET A 37 -25.68 -16.53 17.27
N GLU A 38 -25.44 -17.54 18.10
CA GLU A 38 -26.21 -17.87 19.28
C GLU A 38 -25.34 -17.71 20.53
N GLU A 39 -25.95 -17.23 21.61
CA GLU A 39 -25.30 -17.14 22.91
C GLU A 39 -25.35 -18.49 23.63
N TYR A 40 -24.27 -18.84 24.31
CA TYR A 40 -24.19 -19.98 25.20
C TYR A 40 -23.38 -19.61 26.44
N VAL A 41 -23.70 -20.24 27.56
CA VAL A 41 -22.94 -20.09 28.79
C VAL A 41 -21.87 -21.18 28.81
N ASP A 42 -20.61 -20.80 28.99
CA ASP A 42 -19.51 -21.76 29.12
C ASP A 42 -19.46 -22.40 30.52
N GLU A 43 -18.51 -23.30 30.74
CA GLU A 43 -18.35 -24.02 32.02
C GLU A 43 -17.96 -23.09 33.19
N LEU A 44 -17.48 -21.88 32.91
CA LEU A 44 -17.09 -20.88 33.90
C LEU A 44 -18.23 -19.89 34.22
N GLY A 45 -19.37 -20.01 33.54
CA GLY A 45 -20.50 -19.09 33.68
C GLY A 45 -20.44 -17.87 32.78
N ASP A 46 -19.45 -17.78 31.89
CA ASP A 46 -19.31 -16.65 30.97
C ASP A 46 -20.21 -16.83 29.74
N VAL A 47 -20.92 -15.77 29.36
CA VAL A 47 -21.71 -15.74 28.13
C VAL A 47 -20.78 -15.59 26.93
N ARG A 48 -20.79 -16.58 26.03
CA ARG A 48 -20.03 -16.59 24.78
C ARG A 48 -20.96 -16.71 23.60
N SER A 49 -20.47 -16.37 22.40
CA SER A 49 -21.22 -16.55 21.16
C SER A 49 -20.59 -17.62 20.28
N ARG A 50 -21.42 -18.39 19.58
CA ARG A 50 -20.97 -19.36 18.56
C ARG A 50 -21.88 -19.33 17.32
N PRO A 51 -21.39 -19.76 16.14
CA PRO A 51 -22.24 -19.84 14.94
C PRO A 51 -23.39 -20.82 15.13
N MET A 52 -24.60 -20.40 14.77
CA MET A 52 -25.82 -21.18 14.87
C MET A 52 -25.95 -22.19 13.72
N TRP A 53 -26.55 -23.34 14.02
CA TRP A 53 -26.87 -24.41 13.07
C TRP A 53 -28.35 -24.75 13.19
N ASP A 54 -29.01 -25.05 12.06
CA ASP A 54 -30.40 -25.50 12.09
C ASP A 54 -30.51 -26.99 12.50
N GLN A 55 -31.74 -27.49 12.65
CA GLN A 55 -31.99 -28.89 13.01
C GLN A 55 -31.49 -29.90 11.97
N ALA A 56 -31.28 -29.47 10.72
CA ALA A 56 -30.75 -30.28 9.62
C ALA A 56 -29.21 -30.18 9.51
N GLY A 57 -28.55 -29.42 10.39
CA GLY A 57 -27.10 -29.23 10.39
C GLY A 57 -26.60 -28.21 9.37
N ASN A 58 -27.48 -27.34 8.83
CA ASN A 58 -27.07 -26.28 7.91
C ASN A 58 -26.66 -25.01 8.65
N PRO A 59 -25.73 -24.22 8.09
CA PRO A 59 -25.42 -22.88 8.58
C PRO A 59 -26.66 -21.98 8.61
N VAL A 60 -26.99 -21.40 9.76
CA VAL A 60 -27.97 -20.31 9.83
C VAL A 60 -27.29 -18.98 9.48
N HIS A 61 -27.94 -18.20 8.61
CA HIS A 61 -27.52 -16.86 8.20
C HIS A 61 -28.49 -15.81 8.72
N ASN A 62 -27.97 -14.64 9.08
CA ASN A 62 -28.75 -13.51 9.55
C ASN A 62 -29.24 -12.68 8.33
N PRO A 63 -30.56 -12.55 8.10
CA PRO A 63 -31.08 -11.84 6.94
C PRO A 63 -30.67 -10.36 6.87
N GLN A 64 -30.52 -9.70 8.02
CA GLN A 64 -30.09 -8.30 8.07
C GLN A 64 -28.61 -8.17 7.69
N ALA A 65 -27.77 -9.12 8.12
CA ALA A 65 -26.35 -9.12 7.75
C ALA A 65 -26.15 -9.43 6.25
N GLU A 66 -26.97 -10.32 5.68
CA GLU A 66 -26.98 -10.56 4.23
C GLU A 66 -27.40 -9.32 3.44
N ALA A 67 -28.49 -8.66 3.87
CA ALA A 67 -28.93 -7.41 3.27
C ALA A 67 -27.86 -6.29 3.38
N ALA A 68 -27.19 -6.19 4.53
CA ALA A 68 -26.10 -5.22 4.72
C ALA A 68 -24.91 -5.49 3.79
N ARG A 69 -24.53 -6.76 3.60
CA ARG A 69 -23.50 -7.16 2.62
C ARG A 69 -23.89 -6.73 1.21
N GLU A 70 -25.13 -7.03 0.79
CA GLU A 70 -25.63 -6.71 -0.54
C GLU A 70 -25.66 -5.21 -0.81
N GLN A 71 -26.17 -4.42 0.14
CA GLN A 71 -26.18 -2.96 0.07
C GLN A 71 -24.76 -2.38 -0.02
N LEU A 72 -23.80 -2.93 0.74
CA LEU A 72 -22.41 -2.48 0.68
C LEU A 72 -21.77 -2.79 -0.67
N ILE A 73 -22.01 -3.99 -1.22
CA ILE A 73 -21.53 -4.37 -2.56
C ILE A 73 -22.13 -3.43 -3.62
N GLU A 74 -23.43 -3.18 -3.57
CA GLU A 74 -24.11 -2.26 -4.49
C GLU A 74 -23.51 -0.85 -4.43
N HIS A 75 -23.33 -0.32 -3.22
CA HIS A 75 -22.72 0.99 -3.00
C HIS A 75 -21.31 1.07 -3.60
N ILE A 76 -20.46 0.06 -3.35
CA ILE A 76 -19.08 0.02 -3.85
C ILE A 76 -19.05 -0.06 -5.38
N CYS A 77 -19.92 -0.87 -5.98
CA CYS A 77 -20.06 -0.98 -7.43
C CYS A 77 -20.49 0.34 -8.07
N ALA A 78 -21.34 1.12 -7.39
CA ALA A 78 -21.82 2.42 -7.85
C ALA A 78 -20.78 3.56 -7.75
N MET A 79 -19.71 3.40 -6.95
CA MET A 79 -18.65 4.41 -6.84
C MET A 79 -17.92 4.62 -8.19
N PRO A 80 -17.25 5.77 -8.42
CA PRO A 80 -16.41 5.96 -9.60
C PRO A 80 -15.26 4.92 -9.68
N PRO A 81 -14.77 4.59 -10.89
CA PRO A 81 -13.56 3.81 -11.07
C PRO A 81 -12.34 4.44 -10.38
N ILE A 82 -11.51 3.63 -9.74
CA ILE A 82 -10.18 4.06 -9.31
C ILE A 82 -9.14 3.36 -10.18
N PRO A 83 -8.55 4.05 -11.19
CA PRO A 83 -7.58 3.42 -12.07
C PRO A 83 -6.32 3.01 -11.30
N THR A 84 -5.76 1.86 -11.65
CA THR A 84 -4.43 1.49 -11.14
C THR A 84 -3.38 2.48 -11.66
N ALA A 85 -2.27 2.67 -10.91
CA ALA A 85 -1.20 3.57 -11.32
C ALA A 85 -0.65 3.21 -12.72
N LEU A 86 -0.51 1.91 -13.02
CA LEU A 86 -0.07 1.43 -14.32
C LEU A 86 -1.07 1.78 -15.42
N ASP A 87 -2.37 1.55 -15.22
CA ASP A 87 -3.38 1.88 -16.22
C ASP A 87 -3.46 3.39 -16.45
N ALA A 88 -3.36 4.20 -15.39
CA ALA A 88 -3.30 5.66 -15.50
C ALA A 88 -2.10 6.13 -16.33
N LEU A 89 -0.92 5.52 -16.13
CA LEU A 89 0.28 5.81 -16.93
C LEU A 89 0.10 5.40 -18.41
N LEU A 90 -0.50 4.22 -18.67
CA LEU A 90 -0.76 3.75 -20.03
C LEU A 90 -1.78 4.63 -20.75
N VAL A 91 -2.82 5.09 -20.06
CA VAL A 91 -3.83 6.02 -20.62
C VAL A 91 -3.22 7.38 -20.91
N HIS A 92 -2.40 7.91 -19.99
CA HIS A 92 -1.82 9.25 -20.13
C HIS A 92 -0.71 9.32 -21.19
N TYR A 93 0.24 8.38 -21.17
CA TYR A 93 1.41 8.40 -22.06
C TYR A 93 1.24 7.54 -23.32
N GLY A 94 0.28 6.63 -23.34
CA GLY A 94 0.08 5.67 -24.43
C GLY A 94 1.06 4.49 -24.40
N VAL A 95 0.62 3.39 -24.98
CA VAL A 95 1.42 2.14 -25.08
C VAL A 95 2.64 2.26 -25.97
N SER A 96 2.71 3.28 -26.83
CA SER A 96 3.87 3.55 -27.68
C SER A 96 5.02 4.17 -26.88
N ALA A 97 4.75 4.92 -25.81
CA ALA A 97 5.79 5.54 -24.98
C ALA A 97 6.19 4.69 -23.77
N VAL A 98 5.27 3.86 -23.27
CA VAL A 98 5.43 3.04 -22.06
C VAL A 98 5.79 1.60 -22.41
N ALA A 99 6.97 1.19 -21.97
CA ALA A 99 7.38 -0.20 -21.90
C ALA A 99 6.86 -0.82 -20.61
N GLU A 100 5.96 -1.79 -20.73
CA GLU A 100 5.41 -2.49 -19.58
C GLU A 100 6.08 -3.86 -19.48
N VAL A 101 6.69 -4.17 -18.34
CA VAL A 101 7.36 -5.44 -18.04
C VAL A 101 6.85 -5.98 -16.70
N THR A 102 5.58 -6.39 -16.72
CA THR A 102 4.83 -6.84 -15.55
C THR A 102 4.42 -8.31 -15.68
N GLY A 103 3.81 -8.86 -14.63
CA GLY A 103 3.17 -10.18 -14.66
C GLY A 103 1.78 -10.22 -15.30
N ARG A 104 1.24 -9.09 -15.80
CA ARG A 104 -0.09 -9.06 -16.40
C ARG A 104 -0.12 -9.88 -17.69
N SER A 105 -1.09 -10.79 -17.78
CA SER A 105 -1.37 -11.59 -18.98
C SER A 105 -2.23 -10.83 -19.99
N LYS A 106 -2.93 -9.78 -19.56
CA LYS A 106 -3.77 -8.91 -20.39
C LYS A 106 -3.71 -7.47 -19.90
N ARG A 107 -3.88 -6.52 -20.82
CA ARG A 107 -4.08 -5.09 -20.52
C ARG A 107 -5.20 -4.52 -21.36
N LEU A 108 -5.83 -3.49 -20.83
CA LEU A 108 -6.80 -2.68 -21.57
C LEU A 108 -6.07 -1.51 -22.22
N VAL A 109 -6.33 -1.29 -23.50
CA VAL A 109 -5.78 -0.15 -24.25
C VAL A 109 -6.91 0.62 -24.91
N ARG A 110 -6.78 1.94 -24.97
CA ARG A 110 -7.67 2.78 -25.77
C ARG A 110 -6.99 3.06 -27.12
N ASP A 111 -7.69 2.81 -28.21
CA ASP A 111 -7.21 3.16 -29.54
C ASP A 111 -7.38 4.65 -29.84
N GLY A 112 -6.90 5.10 -31.00
CA GLY A 112 -7.01 6.51 -31.42
C GLY A 112 -8.44 7.00 -31.62
N SER A 113 -9.44 6.10 -31.62
CA SER A 113 -10.87 6.43 -31.67
C SER A 113 -11.52 6.46 -30.29
N GLY A 114 -10.75 6.21 -29.22
CA GLY A 114 -11.22 6.14 -27.83
C GLY A 114 -11.85 4.80 -27.47
N GLN A 115 -11.92 3.84 -28.41
CA GLN A 115 -12.47 2.51 -28.14
C GLN A 115 -11.49 1.67 -27.34
N GLN A 116 -12.05 0.88 -26.41
CA GLN A 116 -11.27 -0.03 -25.60
C GLN A 116 -11.01 -1.35 -26.34
N ARG A 117 -9.78 -1.83 -26.26
CA ARG A 117 -9.34 -3.11 -26.79
C ARG A 117 -8.53 -3.85 -25.74
N LEU A 118 -8.78 -5.16 -25.62
CA LEU A 118 -8.00 -6.04 -24.76
C LEU A 118 -6.78 -6.56 -25.51
N GLU A 119 -5.59 -6.37 -24.95
CA GLU A 119 -4.33 -6.88 -25.50
C GLU A 119 -3.78 -7.99 -24.62
N SER A 120 -3.56 -9.16 -25.23
CA SER A 120 -2.85 -10.27 -24.58
C SER A 120 -1.35 -9.99 -24.48
N ARG A 121 -0.77 -10.37 -23.35
CA ARG A 121 0.64 -10.21 -23.01
C ARG A 121 1.24 -11.58 -22.68
N SER A 122 2.50 -11.74 -23.05
CA SER A 122 3.26 -12.97 -22.81
C SER A 122 4.68 -12.63 -22.33
N PRO A 123 5.45 -13.60 -21.83
CA PRO A 123 6.87 -13.40 -21.55
C PRO A 123 7.66 -12.87 -22.77
N ARG A 124 7.24 -13.22 -23.99
CA ARG A 124 7.82 -12.69 -25.24
C ARG A 124 7.51 -11.21 -25.44
N THR A 125 6.30 -10.77 -25.08
CA THR A 125 5.94 -9.35 -25.03
C THR A 125 6.87 -8.59 -24.09
N ASN A 126 7.13 -9.12 -22.90
CA ASN A 126 8.05 -8.50 -21.93
C ASN A 126 9.49 -8.35 -22.47
N LEU A 127 9.97 -9.31 -23.29
CA LEU A 127 11.27 -9.19 -23.97
C LEU A 127 11.28 -8.05 -25.00
N ALA A 128 10.23 -7.97 -25.83
CA ALA A 128 10.11 -6.90 -26.81
C ALA A 128 10.01 -5.52 -26.14
N GLU A 129 9.25 -5.40 -25.05
CA GLU A 129 9.12 -4.17 -24.27
C GLU A 129 10.46 -3.76 -23.62
N THR A 130 11.20 -4.73 -23.09
CA THR A 130 12.56 -4.50 -22.56
C THR A 130 13.50 -3.99 -23.65
N ALA A 131 13.51 -4.64 -24.82
CA ALA A 131 14.35 -4.23 -25.95
C ALA A 131 13.96 -2.83 -26.44
N ALA A 132 12.67 -2.52 -26.53
CA ALA A 132 12.18 -1.22 -26.94
C ALA A 132 12.63 -0.10 -25.96
N PHE A 133 12.63 -0.38 -24.65
CA PHE A 133 13.16 0.56 -23.66
C PHE A 133 14.68 0.73 -23.77
N MET A 134 15.44 -0.38 -23.85
CA MET A 134 16.91 -0.34 -23.89
C MET A 134 17.47 0.23 -25.20
N THR A 135 16.69 0.19 -26.28
CA THR A 135 17.03 0.86 -27.56
C THR A 135 16.59 2.33 -27.60
N GLY A 136 15.76 2.76 -26.65
CA GLY A 136 15.21 4.12 -26.59
C GLY A 136 13.98 4.33 -27.46
N ALA A 137 13.45 3.27 -28.09
CA ALA A 137 12.18 3.34 -28.83
C ALA A 137 11.00 3.66 -27.89
N LYS A 138 11.07 3.21 -26.64
CA LYS A 138 10.17 3.61 -25.55
C LYS A 138 10.96 4.29 -24.46
N ARG A 139 10.42 5.39 -23.93
CA ARG A 139 11.13 6.25 -22.95
C ARG A 139 10.79 5.92 -21.51
N ILE A 140 9.59 5.40 -21.27
CA ILE A 140 9.10 5.05 -19.93
C ILE A 140 9.14 3.55 -19.77
N LEU A 141 9.60 3.05 -18.63
CA LEU A 141 9.55 1.64 -18.27
C LEU A 141 8.77 1.50 -16.95
N VAL A 142 7.79 0.61 -16.94
CA VAL A 142 7.12 0.14 -15.73
C VAL A 142 7.37 -1.34 -15.59
N PHE A 143 7.87 -1.78 -14.44
CA PHE A 143 8.13 -3.19 -14.17
C PHE A 143 7.67 -3.60 -12.77
N SER A 144 7.34 -4.87 -12.61
CA SER A 144 7.03 -5.48 -11.31
C SER A 144 7.87 -6.73 -11.08
N ASP A 145 7.92 -7.24 -9.85
CA ASP A 145 8.69 -8.43 -9.47
C ASP A 145 8.39 -9.64 -10.39
N ALA A 146 7.11 -9.87 -10.69
CA ALA A 146 6.65 -10.98 -11.52
C ALA A 146 7.07 -10.86 -13.00
N GLY A 147 7.30 -9.63 -13.48
CA GLY A 147 7.70 -9.37 -14.87
C GLY A 147 9.20 -9.18 -15.07
N GLY A 148 9.93 -8.80 -14.02
CA GLY A 148 11.32 -8.33 -14.10
C GLY A 148 12.41 -9.35 -13.76
N THR A 149 12.06 -10.60 -13.44
CA THR A 149 13.04 -11.60 -13.01
C THR A 149 14.14 -11.78 -14.06
N GLY A 150 15.40 -11.70 -13.61
CA GLY A 150 16.58 -11.86 -14.47
C GLY A 150 16.89 -10.70 -15.43
N ARG A 151 16.06 -9.65 -15.49
CA ARG A 151 16.25 -8.53 -16.42
C ARG A 151 17.07 -7.39 -15.81
N SER A 152 17.58 -6.53 -16.67
CA SER A 152 18.38 -5.36 -16.30
C SER A 152 18.00 -4.17 -17.17
N TYR A 153 17.82 -3.02 -16.53
CA TYR A 153 17.29 -1.79 -17.13
C TYR A 153 18.19 -0.57 -16.85
N HIS A 154 19.37 -0.79 -16.29
CA HIS A 154 20.36 0.26 -16.06
C HIS A 154 20.77 0.94 -17.37
N ALA A 155 21.36 2.12 -17.27
CA ALA A 155 21.93 2.84 -18.40
C ALA A 155 23.25 2.18 -18.85
N SER A 156 23.19 0.93 -19.31
CA SER A 156 24.35 0.14 -19.73
C SER A 156 25.14 0.84 -20.84
N LEU A 157 26.47 0.79 -20.78
CA LEU A 157 27.35 1.28 -21.85
C LEU A 157 27.17 0.48 -23.16
N ASP A 158 26.68 -0.76 -23.08
CA ASP A 158 26.38 -1.60 -24.25
C ASP A 158 25.01 -1.29 -24.88
N ALA A 159 24.16 -0.55 -24.18
CA ALA A 159 22.82 -0.22 -24.66
C ALA A 159 22.83 1.11 -25.42
N LYS A 160 21.98 1.22 -26.46
CA LYS A 160 21.77 2.47 -27.18
C LYS A 160 21.16 3.56 -26.27
N ASN A 161 20.22 3.19 -25.40
CA ASN A 161 19.62 4.13 -24.45
C ASN A 161 20.45 4.24 -23.17
N GLN A 162 21.38 5.20 -23.14
CA GLN A 162 22.24 5.50 -21.99
C GLN A 162 21.72 6.67 -21.12
N GLN A 163 20.48 7.12 -21.33
CA GLN A 163 19.91 8.22 -20.54
C GLN A 163 19.85 7.88 -19.05
N ARG A 164 20.06 8.87 -18.18
CA ARG A 164 19.95 8.67 -16.72
C ARG A 164 18.60 8.10 -16.35
N ARG A 165 18.59 7.02 -15.56
CA ARG A 165 17.36 6.41 -15.06
C ARG A 165 16.84 7.22 -13.87
N VAL A 166 15.64 7.78 -13.97
CA VAL A 166 14.91 8.33 -12.83
C VAL A 166 13.89 7.28 -12.42
N HIS A 167 14.22 6.51 -11.39
CA HIS A 167 13.43 5.39 -10.91
C HIS A 167 12.43 5.89 -9.87
N PHE A 168 11.16 5.92 -10.25
CA PHE A 168 10.06 6.18 -9.35
C PHE A 168 9.63 4.89 -8.66
N LEU A 169 9.61 4.89 -7.33
CA LEU A 169 9.21 3.76 -6.51
C LEU A 169 7.81 4.03 -5.97
N LEU A 170 6.78 3.53 -6.68
CA LEU A 170 5.36 3.82 -6.38
C LEU A 170 4.78 2.90 -5.29
N GLU A 171 4.96 1.59 -5.44
CA GLU A 171 4.39 0.59 -4.52
C GLU A 171 5.51 -0.29 -3.99
N PRO A 172 6.36 0.23 -3.09
CA PRO A 172 7.41 -0.58 -2.53
C PRO A 172 6.77 -1.60 -1.60
N GLY A 173 6.69 -2.86 -2.04
CA GLY A 173 6.03 -3.91 -1.27
C GLY A 173 6.55 -3.98 0.18
N TRP A 174 5.72 -4.51 1.08
CA TRP A 174 5.98 -4.74 2.52
C TRP A 174 7.34 -5.34 2.87
N ARG A 175 7.93 -6.07 1.92
CA ARG A 175 9.24 -6.71 2.02
C ARG A 175 10.30 -5.83 1.39
N ALA A 176 11.01 -5.08 2.23
CA ALA A 176 12.04 -4.16 1.77
C ALA A 176 13.21 -4.87 1.02
N ASP A 177 13.44 -6.16 1.24
CA ASP A 177 14.38 -6.97 0.45
C ASP A 177 13.95 -7.09 -1.02
N ARG A 178 12.65 -7.20 -1.30
CA ARG A 178 12.12 -7.21 -2.67
C ARG A 178 12.21 -5.84 -3.33
N ALA A 179 11.91 -4.78 -2.58
CA ALA A 179 12.08 -3.41 -3.07
C ALA A 179 13.54 -3.16 -3.51
N ILE A 180 14.52 -3.56 -2.69
CA ILE A 180 15.95 -3.50 -3.03
C ILE A 180 16.28 -4.25 -4.32
N GLN A 181 15.75 -5.47 -4.49
CA GLN A 181 15.97 -6.24 -5.71
C GLN A 181 15.43 -5.51 -6.96
N GLY A 182 14.29 -4.83 -6.84
CA GLY A 182 13.74 -3.97 -7.89
C GLY A 182 14.69 -2.83 -8.27
N LEU A 183 15.25 -2.13 -7.27
CA LEU A 183 16.20 -1.02 -7.47
C LEU A 183 17.51 -1.48 -8.15
N GLY A 184 17.98 -2.68 -7.80
CA GLY A 184 19.11 -3.34 -8.45
C GLY A 184 18.88 -3.69 -9.92
N ARG A 185 17.66 -3.55 -10.45
CA ARG A 185 17.40 -3.69 -11.90
C ARG A 185 17.87 -2.47 -12.68
N THR A 186 17.86 -1.29 -12.06
CA THR A 186 18.28 -0.03 -12.69
C THR A 186 19.66 0.45 -12.23
N HIS A 187 20.25 -0.19 -11.22
CA HIS A 187 21.59 0.10 -10.71
C HIS A 187 22.50 -1.12 -10.88
N ARG A 188 23.49 -1.02 -11.77
CA ARG A 188 24.46 -2.09 -12.04
C ARG A 188 25.85 -1.52 -12.30
N THR A 189 26.85 -2.40 -12.23
CA THR A 189 28.17 -2.11 -12.82
C THR A 189 28.04 -1.89 -14.33
N HIS A 190 29.02 -1.22 -14.94
CA HIS A 190 29.04 -0.95 -16.39
C HIS A 190 27.90 -0.04 -16.90
N GLN A 191 27.39 0.85 -16.04
CA GLN A 191 26.42 1.88 -16.41
C GLN A 191 27.12 3.20 -16.77
N ALA A 192 26.64 3.87 -17.82
CA ALA A 192 27.09 5.19 -18.26
C ALA A 192 26.90 6.28 -17.19
N CYS A 193 25.85 6.14 -16.37
CA CYS A 193 25.60 7.02 -15.23
C CYS A 193 24.74 6.32 -14.16
N PRO A 194 24.85 6.76 -12.89
CA PRO A 194 24.01 6.22 -11.82
C PRO A 194 22.55 6.69 -11.91
N PRO A 195 21.60 5.83 -11.50
CA PRO A 195 20.20 6.21 -11.44
C PRO A 195 19.94 7.26 -10.35
N LEU A 196 18.80 7.94 -10.45
CA LEU A 196 18.19 8.71 -9.37
C LEU A 196 16.98 7.94 -8.88
N PHE A 197 16.89 7.69 -7.57
CA PHE A 197 15.73 7.07 -6.96
C PHE A 197 14.79 8.14 -6.41
N ARG A 198 13.50 7.99 -6.68
CA ARG A 198 12.42 8.85 -6.19
C ARG A 198 11.32 7.97 -5.60
N PRO A 199 11.33 7.72 -4.29
CA PRO A 199 10.16 7.22 -3.59
C PRO A 199 8.98 8.13 -3.88
N VAL A 200 7.83 7.53 -4.23
CA VAL A 200 6.58 8.26 -4.42
C VAL A 200 5.69 7.90 -3.25
N THR A 201 5.22 8.92 -2.55
CA THR A 201 4.30 8.79 -1.42
C THR A 201 3.13 9.73 -1.67
N THR A 202 1.96 9.35 -1.18
CA THR A 202 0.81 10.26 -1.12
C THR A 202 0.86 11.08 0.18
N ASP A 203 -0.11 11.98 0.34
CA ASP A 203 -0.38 12.72 1.57
C ASP A 203 -1.15 11.88 2.63
N CYS A 204 -1.36 10.59 2.35
CA CYS A 204 -1.88 9.62 3.29
C CYS A 204 -0.78 9.24 4.29
N LYS A 205 -0.86 9.74 5.53
CA LYS A 205 0.15 9.46 6.57
C LYS A 205 0.27 7.98 6.90
N GLY A 206 -0.74 7.17 6.60
CA GLY A 206 -0.65 5.71 6.65
C GLY A 206 0.47 5.12 5.80
N GLU A 207 0.84 5.79 4.71
CA GLU A 207 1.92 5.36 3.85
C GLU A 207 3.32 5.64 4.41
N ALA A 208 3.42 6.50 5.44
CA ALA A 208 4.70 6.84 6.07
C ALA A 208 5.43 5.60 6.59
N ARG A 209 4.69 4.62 7.13
CA ARG A 209 5.22 3.32 7.58
C ARG A 209 5.98 2.57 6.48
N PHE A 210 5.43 2.57 5.26
CA PHE A 210 6.04 1.86 4.13
C PHE A 210 7.30 2.58 3.70
N THR A 211 7.25 3.91 3.65
CA THR A 211 8.36 4.73 3.16
C THR A 211 9.56 4.66 4.10
N SER A 212 9.34 4.75 5.42
CA SER A 212 10.44 4.75 6.40
C SER A 212 11.23 3.44 6.46
N THR A 213 10.55 2.30 6.31
CA THR A 213 11.19 0.97 6.27
C THR A 213 12.09 0.79 5.04
N ILE A 214 11.65 1.31 3.90
CA ILE A 214 12.34 1.15 2.61
C ILE A 214 13.47 2.16 2.43
N ALA A 215 13.29 3.38 2.94
CA ALA A 215 14.30 4.44 2.92
C ALA A 215 15.57 4.08 3.69
N ARG A 216 15.45 3.56 4.92
CA ARG A 216 16.61 3.09 5.70
C ARG A 216 17.44 2.05 4.95
N ARG A 217 16.79 1.23 4.11
CA ARG A 217 17.49 0.24 3.28
C ARG A 217 18.03 0.82 1.98
N LEU A 218 17.45 1.91 1.46
CA LEU A 218 18.04 2.70 0.37
C LEU A 218 19.38 3.32 0.79
N ASP A 219 19.48 3.79 2.03
CA ASP A 219 20.72 4.33 2.59
C ASP A 219 21.85 3.29 2.62
N ALA A 220 21.53 2.06 3.00
CA ALA A 220 22.47 0.93 3.01
C ALA A 220 22.99 0.54 1.61
N LEU A 221 22.25 0.84 0.54
CA LEU A 221 22.67 0.55 -0.84
C LEU A 221 23.70 1.55 -1.39
N GLY A 222 24.11 2.56 -0.62
CA GLY A 222 25.02 3.63 -1.08
C GLY A 222 24.42 4.47 -2.21
N ALA A 223 23.11 4.36 -2.43
CA ALA A 223 22.38 4.93 -3.56
C ALA A 223 22.18 6.45 -3.44
N LEU A 224 22.29 7.01 -2.23
CA LEU A 224 22.40 8.45 -2.02
C LEU A 224 23.85 8.87 -2.20
N THR A 225 24.16 9.44 -3.36
CA THR A 225 25.45 10.08 -3.62
C THR A 225 25.70 11.22 -2.60
N ARG A 226 26.97 11.49 -2.28
CA ARG A 226 27.38 12.45 -1.22
C ARG A 226 26.67 13.83 -1.27
N GLY A 227 26.29 14.32 -2.45
CA GLY A 227 25.54 15.58 -2.61
C GLY A 227 24.03 15.50 -2.27
N GLN A 228 23.41 14.33 -2.39
CA GLN A 228 22.04 14.08 -1.91
C GLN A 228 21.99 13.76 -0.41
N ARG A 229 23.09 13.32 0.20
CA ARG A 229 23.17 13.22 1.68
C ARG A 229 23.10 14.60 2.34
N GLN A 230 23.67 15.63 1.72
CA GLN A 230 23.66 16.99 2.27
C GLN A 230 22.36 17.78 2.00
N THR A 231 21.57 17.39 0.99
CA THR A 231 20.28 18.04 0.68
C THR A 231 19.06 17.19 1.03
N GLY A 232 19.21 15.87 1.22
CA GLY A 232 18.18 14.93 1.67
C GLY A 232 18.37 14.43 3.11
N GLY A 233 19.57 14.56 3.70
CA GLY A 233 19.84 14.20 5.10
C GLY A 233 19.31 15.20 6.12
N GLN A 234 18.73 16.33 5.67
CA GLN A 234 18.00 17.28 6.52
C GLN A 234 16.50 17.34 6.20
N GLY A 235 15.93 16.35 5.48
CA GLY A 235 14.50 16.43 5.19
C GLY A 235 13.85 15.25 4.46
N MET A 236 14.55 14.13 4.24
CA MET A 236 13.87 12.92 3.75
C MET A 236 13.42 11.98 4.88
N PHE A 237 14.19 11.84 5.96
CA PHE A 237 13.81 10.98 7.09
C PHE A 237 14.35 11.53 8.40
N GLU A 238 13.44 11.73 9.34
CA GLU A 238 13.76 12.04 10.72
C GLU A 238 13.77 10.77 11.56
N SER A 239 14.51 10.77 12.67
CA SER A 239 14.50 9.68 13.64
C SER A 239 13.08 9.33 14.16
N SER A 240 12.16 10.30 14.10
CA SER A 240 10.72 10.15 14.40
C SER A 240 9.98 9.27 13.39
N ASP A 241 10.48 9.09 12.17
CA ASP A 241 9.85 8.26 11.13
C ASP A 241 10.03 6.75 11.39
N ASN A 242 10.89 6.36 12.33
CA ASN A 242 11.05 4.97 12.75
C ASN A 242 9.94 4.56 13.71
N LEU A 243 8.79 4.18 13.13
CA LEU A 243 7.61 3.70 13.86
C LEU A 243 7.81 2.34 14.54
N GLU A 244 8.93 1.64 14.33
CA GLU A 244 9.26 0.39 15.01
C GLU A 244 10.17 0.58 16.24
N SER A 245 10.66 1.81 16.46
CA SER A 245 11.52 2.15 17.59
C SER A 245 10.84 1.95 18.96
N SER A 246 11.65 1.82 20.01
CA SER A 246 11.15 1.84 21.39
C SER A 246 10.44 3.16 21.71
N TYR A 247 10.93 4.28 21.18
CA TYR A 247 10.30 5.60 21.31
C TYR A 247 8.89 5.63 20.73
N ALA A 248 8.68 5.09 19.53
CA ALA A 248 7.37 5.00 18.90
C ALA A 248 6.40 4.10 19.68
N LYS A 249 6.89 2.97 20.21
CA LYS A 249 6.09 2.08 21.06
C LYS A 249 5.65 2.78 22.35
N HIS A 250 6.54 3.49 23.03
CA HIS A 250 6.19 4.25 24.23
C HIS A 250 5.27 5.43 23.94
N ALA A 251 5.49 6.15 22.83
CA ALA A 251 4.59 7.21 22.38
C ALA A 251 3.16 6.71 22.15
N LEU A 252 3.01 5.47 21.67
CA LEU A 252 1.70 4.86 21.50
C LEU A 252 0.99 4.60 22.84
N HIS A 253 1.72 4.16 23.87
CA HIS A 253 1.16 4.00 25.21
C HIS A 253 0.68 5.35 25.78
N ASP A 254 1.46 6.42 25.60
CA ASP A 254 1.01 7.77 25.99
C ASP A 254 -0.23 8.19 25.20
N TRP A 255 -0.25 7.92 23.89
CA TRP A 255 -1.36 8.24 23.02
C TRP A 255 -2.65 7.56 23.51
N TYR A 256 -2.61 6.28 23.90
CA TYR A 256 -3.75 5.59 24.52
C TYR A 256 -4.16 6.24 25.85
N GLY A 257 -3.21 6.63 26.69
CA GLY A 257 -3.48 7.35 27.93
C GLY A 257 -4.20 8.69 27.69
N LEU A 258 -3.73 9.48 26.71
CA LEU A 258 -4.33 10.74 26.31
C LEU A 258 -5.72 10.55 25.70
N LEU A 259 -5.92 9.47 24.93
CA LEU A 259 -7.22 9.09 24.38
C LEU A 259 -8.23 8.80 25.49
N ALA A 260 -7.85 7.97 26.47
CA ALA A 260 -8.72 7.62 27.60
C ALA A 260 -9.06 8.84 28.47
N MET A 261 -8.13 9.79 28.61
CA MET A 261 -8.36 11.06 29.31
C MET A 261 -9.16 12.08 28.49
N GLY A 262 -9.51 11.79 27.23
CA GLY A 262 -10.21 12.72 26.34
C GLY A 262 -9.40 13.98 25.98
N LYS A 263 -8.07 13.88 25.98
CA LYS A 263 -7.14 15.00 25.69
C LYS A 263 -6.76 15.13 24.22
N LEU A 264 -7.06 14.10 23.42
CA LEU A 264 -6.82 14.11 21.98
C LEU A 264 -7.92 14.86 21.25
N LYS A 265 -7.55 15.57 20.19
CA LYS A 265 -8.48 16.27 19.30
C LYS A 265 -8.85 15.43 18.09
N SER A 266 -8.01 14.46 17.72
CA SER A 266 -8.20 13.63 16.52
C SER A 266 -9.42 12.70 16.59
N THR A 267 -9.74 12.17 17.77
CA THR A 267 -10.85 11.24 18.00
C THR A 267 -11.15 11.12 19.49
N SER A 268 -12.39 10.78 19.85
CA SER A 268 -12.73 10.28 21.19
C SER A 268 -12.45 8.79 21.34
N LEU A 269 -12.40 8.29 22.57
CA LEU A 269 -12.25 6.85 22.88
C LEU A 269 -13.38 6.02 22.24
N ALA A 270 -14.63 6.48 22.36
CA ALA A 270 -15.80 5.78 21.83
C ALA A 270 -15.77 5.70 20.29
N GLU A 271 -15.43 6.81 19.62
CA GLU A 271 -15.26 6.82 18.17
C GLU A 271 -14.11 5.92 17.73
N PHE A 272 -12.98 5.95 18.46
CA PHE A 272 -11.83 5.10 18.15
C PHE A 272 -12.16 3.61 18.29
N HIS A 273 -12.86 3.20 19.36
CA HIS A 273 -13.33 1.81 19.51
C HIS A 273 -14.23 1.41 18.33
N THR A 274 -15.17 2.29 17.96
CA THR A 274 -16.11 2.04 16.86
C THR A 274 -15.40 1.88 15.52
N MET A 275 -14.46 2.76 15.20
CA MET A 275 -13.75 2.75 13.90
C MET A 275 -12.68 1.67 13.82
N SER A 276 -11.97 1.38 14.92
CA SER A 276 -10.84 0.45 14.93
C SER A 276 -11.26 -1.00 15.23
N GLY A 277 -12.40 -1.20 15.89
CA GLY A 277 -12.77 -2.49 16.49
C GLY A 277 -11.79 -2.98 17.55
N LEU A 278 -10.97 -2.08 18.12
CA LEU A 278 -10.12 -2.36 19.26
C LEU A 278 -10.87 -2.02 20.53
N ASP A 279 -10.67 -2.85 21.54
CA ASP A 279 -11.16 -2.61 22.88
C ASP A 279 -9.97 -2.30 23.78
N LEU A 280 -9.88 -1.03 24.21
CA LEU A 280 -8.75 -0.51 24.98
C LEU A 280 -9.03 -0.48 26.48
N THR A 281 -10.29 -0.63 26.89
CA THR A 281 -10.71 -0.52 28.30
C THR A 281 -11.28 -1.83 28.82
N ASP A 282 -11.25 -2.00 30.14
CA ASP A 282 -11.98 -3.07 30.83
C ASP A 282 -13.44 -2.67 31.09
N GLN A 283 -14.15 -3.51 31.86
CA GLN A 283 -15.56 -3.29 32.23
C GLN A 283 -15.78 -2.05 33.09
N ASP A 284 -14.74 -1.59 33.80
CA ASP A 284 -14.77 -0.41 34.66
C ASP A 284 -14.36 0.87 33.91
N GLY A 285 -14.05 0.76 32.61
CA GLY A 285 -13.64 1.89 31.77
C GLY A 285 -12.18 2.31 31.95
N VAL A 286 -11.37 1.48 32.61
CA VAL A 286 -9.93 1.71 32.80
C VAL A 286 -9.17 1.08 31.65
N LEU A 287 -8.07 1.71 31.21
CA LEU A 287 -7.22 1.13 30.17
C LEU A 287 -6.69 -0.24 30.61
N ARG A 288 -6.80 -1.22 29.71
CA ARG A 288 -6.30 -2.58 29.94
C ARG A 288 -4.78 -2.58 30.10
N GLU A 289 -4.24 -3.55 30.84
CA GLU A 289 -2.79 -3.73 30.95
C GLU A 289 -2.18 -4.19 29.61
N ASP A 290 -2.84 -5.13 28.93
CA ASP A 290 -2.41 -5.65 27.62
C ASP A 290 -3.02 -4.84 26.46
N LEU A 291 -2.46 -3.66 26.23
CA LEU A 291 -2.90 -2.78 25.14
C LEU A 291 -2.43 -3.27 23.77
N PRO A 292 -3.21 -3.03 22.69
CA PRO A 292 -2.83 -3.45 21.34
C PRO A 292 -1.46 -2.89 20.91
N PRO A 293 -0.54 -3.75 20.43
CA PRO A 293 0.79 -3.32 20.03
C PRO A 293 0.75 -2.43 18.77
N ILE A 294 1.82 -1.67 18.55
CA ILE A 294 1.91 -0.69 17.45
C ILE A 294 1.58 -1.27 16.07
N GLN A 295 1.96 -2.51 15.78
CA GLN A 295 1.63 -3.15 14.50
C GLN A 295 0.12 -3.36 14.34
N ARG A 296 -0.58 -3.78 15.41
CA ARG A 296 -2.03 -3.95 15.42
C ARG A 296 -2.72 -2.60 15.31
N TRP A 297 -2.26 -1.59 16.04
CA TRP A 297 -2.78 -0.22 15.97
C TRP A 297 -2.64 0.39 14.57
N LEU A 298 -1.44 0.35 13.98
CA LEU A 298 -1.17 0.83 12.62
C LEU A 298 -2.09 0.17 11.59
N ASN A 299 -2.26 -1.16 11.68
CA ASN A 299 -3.12 -1.90 10.74
C ASN A 299 -4.60 -1.48 10.85
N ARG A 300 -5.08 -1.07 12.03
CA ARG A 300 -6.46 -0.57 12.19
C ARG A 300 -6.62 0.84 11.64
N ILE A 301 -5.63 1.70 11.82
CA ILE A 301 -5.69 3.07 11.29
C ILE A 301 -5.71 3.08 9.76
N LEU A 302 -5.04 2.13 9.10
CA LEU A 302 -5.07 2.01 7.64
C LEU A 302 -6.48 1.77 7.06
N ALA A 303 -7.44 1.33 7.87
CA ALA A 303 -8.83 1.14 7.45
C ALA A 303 -9.72 2.37 7.70
N MET A 304 -9.18 3.44 8.31
CA MET A 304 -9.92 4.64 8.65
C MET A 304 -9.94 5.62 7.47
N ARG A 305 -10.87 6.60 7.51
CA ARG A 305 -10.89 7.71 6.56
C ARG A 305 -9.59 8.50 6.66
N ILE A 306 -9.04 8.92 5.51
CA ILE A 306 -7.73 9.61 5.40
C ILE A 306 -7.63 10.80 6.37
N ALA A 307 -8.68 11.62 6.48
CA ALA A 307 -8.67 12.77 7.38
C ALA A 307 -8.49 12.37 8.86
N VAL A 308 -9.17 11.31 9.30
CA VAL A 308 -9.07 10.79 10.68
C VAL A 308 -7.69 10.18 10.91
N GLN A 309 -7.24 9.37 9.96
CA GLN A 309 -5.89 8.81 9.97
C GLN A 309 -4.83 9.90 10.11
N ASN A 310 -4.89 10.93 9.27
CA ASN A 310 -3.91 12.01 9.28
C ASN A 310 -3.91 12.75 10.62
N ALA A 311 -5.09 13.07 11.17
CA ALA A 311 -5.21 13.71 12.48
C ALA A 311 -4.64 12.86 13.62
N ILE A 312 -4.92 11.55 13.63
CA ILE A 312 -4.35 10.62 14.63
C ILE A 312 -2.82 10.56 14.50
N PHE A 313 -2.31 10.46 13.27
CA PHE A 313 -0.87 10.43 13.01
C PHE A 313 -0.18 11.72 13.39
N ASP A 314 -0.79 12.89 13.18
CA ASP A 314 -0.23 14.19 13.60
C ASP A 314 0.05 14.23 15.10
N GLU A 315 -0.94 13.83 15.91
CA GLU A 315 -0.80 13.80 17.36
C GLU A 315 0.21 12.76 17.81
N PHE A 316 0.15 11.56 17.21
CA PHE A 316 1.07 10.48 17.53
C PHE A 316 2.53 10.84 17.18
N LEU A 317 2.79 11.38 15.99
CA LEU A 317 4.15 11.77 15.57
C LEU A 317 4.70 12.89 16.46
N THR A 318 3.87 13.84 16.88
CA THR A 318 4.25 14.87 17.86
C THR A 318 4.77 14.25 19.17
N LEU A 319 4.12 13.18 19.66
CA LEU A 319 4.57 12.45 20.85
C LEU A 319 5.90 11.73 20.61
N VAL A 320 6.09 11.13 19.42
CA VAL A 320 7.35 10.50 19.04
C VAL A 320 8.49 11.52 18.99
N GLU A 321 8.28 12.65 18.31
CA GLU A 321 9.25 13.74 18.19
C GLU A 321 9.66 14.29 19.55
N THR A 322 8.69 14.54 20.43
CA THR A 322 8.94 15.02 21.80
C THR A 322 9.81 14.03 22.58
N ARG A 323 9.52 12.73 22.47
CA ARG A 323 10.30 11.68 23.15
C ARG A 323 11.71 11.55 22.58
N VAL A 324 11.86 11.62 21.27
CA VAL A 324 13.15 11.59 20.59
C VAL A 324 13.99 12.81 20.97
N ALA A 325 13.40 14.00 21.02
CA ALA A 325 14.08 15.22 21.45
C ALA A 325 14.57 15.10 22.90
N ALA A 326 13.71 14.66 23.83
CA ALA A 326 14.09 14.45 25.22
C ALA A 326 15.22 13.41 25.39
N ALA A 327 15.20 12.32 24.62
CA ALA A 327 16.27 11.32 24.65
C ALA A 327 17.60 11.87 24.09
N LYS A 328 17.55 12.71 23.05
CA LYS A 328 18.73 13.39 22.50
C LYS A 328 19.33 14.36 23.52
N GLU A 329 18.50 15.16 24.18
CA GLU A 329 18.94 16.07 25.25
C GLU A 329 19.55 15.32 26.44
N ALA A 330 18.99 14.17 26.79
CA ALA A 330 19.51 13.32 27.86
C ALA A 330 20.77 12.50 27.46
N GLY A 331 21.19 12.54 26.19
CA GLY A 331 22.31 11.73 25.69
C GLY A 331 22.05 10.23 25.67
N THR A 332 20.79 9.80 25.80
CA THR A 332 20.37 8.38 25.83
C THR A 332 19.68 7.96 24.53
N PHE A 333 19.82 8.77 23.48
CA PHE A 333 19.20 8.51 22.19
C PHE A 333 19.85 7.32 21.47
N ASP A 334 19.09 6.25 21.30
CA ASP A 334 19.48 5.06 20.54
C ASP A 334 18.87 5.11 19.13
N ILE A 335 19.72 5.31 18.13
CA ILE A 335 19.34 5.31 16.72
C ILE A 335 18.99 3.88 16.23
N GLY A 336 19.30 2.85 17.02
CA GLY A 336 19.26 1.45 16.61
C GLY A 336 20.52 1.05 15.84
N VAL A 337 20.56 -0.20 15.39
CA VAL A 337 21.76 -0.79 14.74
C VAL A 337 22.05 -0.11 13.40
N GLU A 338 22.92 0.90 13.40
CA GLU A 338 23.73 1.27 12.25
C GLU A 338 24.99 0.40 12.26
N THR A 339 25.29 -0.22 11.11
CA THR A 339 26.58 -0.89 10.91
C THR A 339 27.65 0.20 10.87
N ILE A 340 28.37 0.37 11.98
CA ILE A 340 29.52 1.27 12.07
C ILE A 340 30.59 0.74 11.11
N SER A 341 30.88 1.47 10.04
CA SER A 341 32.09 1.26 9.25
C SER A 341 33.26 1.74 10.09
N VAL A 342 34.10 0.80 10.54
CA VAL A 342 35.40 1.08 11.14
C VAL A 342 36.23 1.86 10.12
N GLU A 343 36.60 3.10 10.45
CA GLU A 343 37.61 3.83 9.68
C GLU A 343 38.94 3.09 9.81
N ALA A 344 39.56 2.77 8.67
CA ALA A 344 40.89 2.18 8.59
C ALA A 344 41.96 3.26 8.44
#